data_AF-A0A021WXP9-F1
#
_entry.id   AF-A0A021WXP9-F1
#
_cell.length_a   1.000
_cell.length_b   1.000
_cell.length_c   1.000
_cell.angle_alpha   90.00
_cell.angle_beta   90.00
_cell.angle_gamma   90.00
#
_symmetry.space_group_name_H-M   'P 1'
#
loop_
_entity.id
_entity.type
_entity.pdbx_description
1 polymer ?
#
loop_
_entity_poly.entity_id
_entity_poly.type
_entity_poly.pdbx_seq_one_letter_code
_entity_poly.pdbx_strand_id
1 'polypeptide(L)'
;MAGIRSEHGLKDQSNVTLVQFPERWQETQHFKFESADEFLDLACTQSSPWRGERVSRSNDPSLGTSTWEEAVALARTGWEEGRDRLIRALDIAVANATSPLTVEAYDYAGAYPDVPRYLGGDLDCMMDHLPDLRRVRPIVKVAINMTTEKSVSGAHITNWGAALVSWIDELEDSGIRVEVTWISCSQPFWLTDENQLAQVRGPRIAFSFRLKDADQPVEIDRLAFWLMHPAAQRRIQFAAKEQYPIEQWYRGLYGIPEWNEQLIRELLDFEGMLFMVGEGAKSIDDGVKMLRDKASAHISTLVGDDATHLRSGYL
;
A
#
# COMPACT_ATOMS: atom_id res chain seq x y z
N MET A 1 -1.82 7.45 -44.39
CA MET A 1 -0.89 6.32 -44.20
C MET A 1 0.52 6.86 -44.01
N ALA A 2 1.01 6.89 -42.78
CA ALA A 2 2.43 7.06 -42.48
C ALA A 2 2.69 6.31 -41.19
N GLY A 3 3.42 5.19 -41.29
CA GLY A 3 3.77 4.36 -40.15
C GLY A 3 4.80 5.06 -39.28
N ILE A 4 4.47 5.25 -38.01
CA ILE A 4 5.45 5.64 -36.99
C ILE A 4 6.01 4.33 -36.42
N ARG A 5 7.10 3.86 -37.03
CA ARG A 5 8.04 2.97 -36.33
C ARG A 5 8.71 3.83 -35.25
N SER A 6 8.52 3.47 -33.99
CA SER A 6 9.36 3.94 -32.89
C SER A 6 10.14 2.76 -32.33
N GLU A 7 11.15 2.33 -33.08
CA GLU A 7 12.33 1.74 -32.46
C GLU A 7 13.13 2.94 -31.92
N HIS A 8 13.31 3.04 -30.59
CA HIS A 8 14.51 3.57 -29.92
C HIS A 8 14.25 3.63 -28.39
N GLY A 9 14.84 2.66 -27.67
CA GLY A 9 15.36 2.87 -26.33
C GLY A 9 14.41 2.77 -25.13
N LEU A 10 13.89 1.57 -24.83
CA LEU A 10 13.49 1.20 -23.47
C LEU A 10 14.26 -0.07 -23.09
N LYS A 11 15.10 0.03 -22.06
CA LYS A 11 15.78 -1.13 -21.46
C LYS A 11 14.70 -2.02 -20.83
N ASP A 12 14.72 -3.30 -21.21
CA ASP A 12 14.02 -4.44 -20.63
C ASP A 12 12.56 -4.23 -20.18
N GLN A 13 11.60 -4.49 -21.07
CA GLN A 13 10.15 -4.46 -20.81
C GLN A 13 9.60 -5.81 -20.31
N SER A 14 10.41 -6.66 -19.68
CA SER A 14 10.02 -8.02 -19.28
C SER A 14 8.84 -8.08 -18.29
N ASN A 15 8.55 -6.98 -17.58
CA ASN A 15 7.56 -6.92 -16.49
C ASN A 15 6.30 -6.09 -16.82
N VAL A 16 6.04 -5.79 -18.09
CA VAL A 16 4.84 -5.05 -18.52
C VAL A 16 3.71 -6.02 -18.84
N THR A 17 2.60 -5.95 -18.07
CA THR A 17 1.38 -6.67 -18.42
C THR A 17 0.42 -5.72 -19.14
N LEU A 18 0.02 -6.08 -20.36
CA LEU A 18 -0.99 -5.37 -21.14
C LEU A 18 -2.33 -6.08 -20.96
N VAL A 19 -3.33 -5.36 -20.45
CA VAL A 19 -4.71 -5.87 -20.34
C VAL A 19 -5.58 -5.16 -21.38
N GLN A 20 -6.04 -5.92 -22.38
CA GLN A 20 -6.93 -5.45 -23.46
C GLN A 20 -8.39 -5.72 -23.10
N PHE A 21 -9.27 -4.73 -23.28
CA PHE A 21 -10.72 -4.86 -23.08
C PHE A 21 -11.53 -4.66 -24.38
N PRO A 22 -12.74 -5.26 -24.50
CA PRO A 22 -13.45 -5.43 -25.78
C PRO A 22 -14.03 -4.15 -26.41
N GLU A 23 -14.01 -3.01 -25.73
CA GLU A 23 -14.56 -1.77 -26.26
C GLU A 23 -13.45 -0.81 -26.68
N ARG A 24 -13.24 -0.72 -28.00
CA ARG A 24 -12.52 0.32 -28.76
C ARG A 24 -11.59 1.20 -27.89
N TRP A 25 -10.34 0.79 -27.79
CA TRP A 25 -9.18 1.56 -27.30
C TRP A 25 -9.05 1.72 -25.78
N GLN A 26 -9.08 0.61 -25.03
CA GLN A 26 -8.91 0.58 -23.57
C GLN A 26 -7.77 -0.33 -23.11
N GLU A 27 -6.53 -0.08 -23.55
CA GLU A 27 -5.38 -0.77 -22.95
C GLU A 27 -5.00 -0.06 -21.65
N THR A 28 -5.16 -0.76 -20.53
CA THR A 28 -4.51 -0.39 -19.28
C THR A 28 -3.09 -0.96 -19.32
N GLN A 29 -2.10 -0.09 -19.22
CA GLN A 29 -0.71 -0.51 -19.11
C GLN A 29 -0.37 -0.65 -17.63
N HIS A 30 -0.05 -1.87 -17.22
CA HIS A 30 0.32 -2.17 -15.85
C HIS A 30 1.78 -2.56 -15.77
N PHE A 31 2.54 -1.73 -15.08
CA PHE A 31 3.95 -1.93 -14.81
C PHE A 31 4.09 -2.50 -13.39
N LYS A 32 4.55 -3.75 -13.32
CA LYS A 32 4.82 -4.44 -12.06
C LYS A 32 6.30 -4.31 -11.75
N PHE A 33 6.63 -3.88 -10.53
CA PHE A 33 7.99 -3.87 -10.01
C PHE A 33 8.07 -4.85 -8.84
N GLU A 34 9.24 -5.43 -8.65
CA GLU A 34 9.50 -6.36 -7.55
C GLU A 34 9.56 -5.62 -6.21
N SER A 35 10.04 -4.36 -6.22
CA SER A 35 10.23 -3.58 -5.00
C SER A 35 9.96 -2.08 -5.20
N ALA A 36 9.80 -1.38 -4.07
CA ALA A 36 9.69 0.08 -4.08
C ALA A 36 10.98 0.77 -4.57
N ASP A 37 12.14 0.13 -4.40
CA ASP A 37 13.44 0.65 -4.83
C ASP A 37 13.57 0.60 -6.35
N GLU A 38 13.14 -0.49 -6.99
CA GLU A 38 13.10 -0.60 -8.46
C GLU A 38 12.16 0.46 -9.07
N PHE A 39 11.00 0.67 -8.46
CA PHE A 39 10.08 1.73 -8.85
C PHE A 39 10.70 3.13 -8.69
N LEU A 40 11.43 3.36 -7.60
CA LEU A 40 12.12 4.61 -7.35
C LEU A 40 13.25 4.85 -8.36
N ASP A 41 13.97 3.81 -8.78
CA ASP A 41 15.02 3.89 -9.78
C ASP A 41 14.45 4.31 -11.15
N LEU A 42 13.29 3.78 -11.53
CA LEU A 42 12.55 4.27 -12.69
C LEU A 42 12.24 5.78 -12.55
N ALA A 43 11.68 6.20 -11.41
CA ALA A 43 11.33 7.60 -11.16
C ALA A 43 12.56 8.53 -11.18
N CYS A 44 13.73 8.02 -10.78
CA CYS A 44 15.01 8.74 -10.79
C CYS A 44 15.64 8.87 -12.19
N THR A 45 15.17 8.10 -13.17
CA THR A 45 15.69 8.14 -14.55
C THR A 45 15.59 9.55 -15.13
N GLN A 46 16.73 10.08 -15.61
CA GLN A 46 16.82 11.46 -16.10
C GLN A 46 16.18 11.62 -17.49
N SER A 47 16.36 10.63 -18.37
CA SER A 47 15.81 10.64 -19.72
C SER A 47 14.30 10.41 -19.67
N SER A 48 13.51 11.41 -20.05
CA SER A 48 12.05 11.35 -20.04
C SER A 48 11.49 11.81 -21.40
N PRO A 49 10.48 11.14 -21.95
CA PRO A 49 9.77 11.58 -23.16
C PRO A 49 8.84 12.77 -22.90
N TRP A 50 8.67 13.20 -21.65
CA TRP A 50 7.83 14.33 -21.25
C TRP A 50 8.46 15.64 -21.70
N ARG A 51 7.74 16.42 -22.53
CA ARG A 51 8.23 17.67 -23.13
C ARG A 51 7.84 18.90 -22.32
N GLY A 52 6.73 18.85 -21.59
CA GLY A 52 6.26 19.93 -20.73
C GLY A 52 7.04 20.06 -19.42
N GLU A 53 6.60 20.98 -18.57
CA GLU A 53 7.15 21.12 -17.23
C GLU A 53 6.87 19.86 -16.39
N ARG A 54 7.93 19.31 -15.83
CA ARG A 54 7.89 18.14 -14.94
C ARG A 54 7.54 18.59 -13.53
N VAL A 55 6.25 18.58 -13.21
CA VAL A 55 5.75 19.03 -11.90
C VAL A 55 6.40 18.24 -10.76
N SER A 56 6.72 16.95 -10.99
CA SER A 56 7.40 16.10 -10.01
C SER A 56 8.74 16.67 -9.52
N ARG A 57 9.42 17.46 -10.36
CA ARG A 57 10.73 18.07 -10.12
C ARG A 57 10.65 19.55 -9.74
N SER A 58 9.45 20.12 -9.60
CA SER A 58 9.29 21.51 -9.21
C SER A 58 9.52 21.72 -7.71
N ASN A 59 9.81 22.95 -7.29
CA ASN A 59 9.95 23.29 -5.87
C ASN A 59 8.61 23.64 -5.20
N ASP A 60 7.49 23.13 -5.72
CA ASP A 60 6.16 23.37 -5.15
C ASP A 60 6.01 22.63 -3.80
N PRO A 61 5.82 23.35 -2.68
CA PRO A 61 5.64 22.73 -1.37
C PRO A 61 4.38 21.86 -1.26
N SER A 62 3.38 22.07 -2.14
CA SER A 62 2.14 21.26 -2.16
C SER A 62 2.37 19.79 -2.51
N LEU A 63 3.57 19.47 -2.99
CA LEU A 63 4.03 18.12 -3.31
C LEU A 63 4.57 17.37 -2.08
N GLY A 64 4.70 18.03 -0.93
CA GLY A 64 5.04 17.42 0.36
C GLY A 64 6.48 17.67 0.82
N THR A 65 7.46 17.67 -0.07
CA THR A 65 8.86 18.06 0.21
C THR A 65 9.23 19.33 -0.55
N SER A 66 10.30 20.01 -0.13
CA SER A 66 10.76 21.23 -0.79
C SER A 66 11.54 20.93 -2.07
N THR A 67 12.25 19.80 -2.11
CA THR A 67 13.08 19.39 -3.25
C THR A 67 12.80 17.96 -3.69
N TRP A 68 13.23 17.63 -4.92
CA TRP A 68 13.19 16.26 -5.43
C TRP A 68 14.14 15.34 -4.66
N GLU A 69 15.34 15.83 -4.37
CA GLU A 69 16.41 15.08 -3.71
C GLU A 69 15.98 14.66 -2.30
N GLU A 70 15.29 15.54 -1.58
CA GLU A 70 14.68 15.24 -0.28
C GLU A 70 13.63 14.13 -0.39
N ALA A 71 12.77 14.16 -1.42
CA ALA A 71 11.76 13.11 -1.64
C ALA A 71 12.41 11.74 -1.93
N VAL A 72 13.48 11.73 -2.72
CA VAL A 72 14.22 10.48 -3.01
C VAL A 72 14.94 9.96 -1.78
N ALA A 73 15.53 10.84 -0.97
CA ALA A 73 16.18 10.46 0.27
C ALA A 73 15.18 9.76 1.20
N LEU A 74 14.03 10.41 1.48
CA LEU A 74 12.96 9.84 2.30
C LEU A 74 12.41 8.53 1.73
N ALA A 75 12.31 8.40 0.39
CA ALA A 75 11.86 7.17 -0.24
C ALA A 75 12.79 5.97 0.00
N ARG A 76 14.11 6.22 0.09
CA ARG A 76 15.13 5.17 0.32
C ARG A 76 15.33 4.86 1.80
N THR A 77 15.35 5.89 2.65
CA THR A 77 15.68 5.73 4.07
C THR A 77 14.46 5.56 4.96
N GLY A 78 13.26 5.85 4.45
CA GLY A 78 12.05 5.96 5.25
C GLY A 78 11.88 7.36 5.85
N TRP A 79 10.72 7.57 6.48
CA TRP A 79 10.30 8.84 7.06
C TRP A 79 10.12 8.74 8.58
N GLU A 80 11.20 9.03 9.32
CA GLU A 80 11.23 8.95 10.79
C GLU A 80 10.21 9.90 11.45
N GLU A 81 10.04 11.12 10.93
CA GLU A 81 9.05 12.04 11.48
C GLU A 81 7.61 11.54 11.27
N GLY A 82 7.40 10.70 10.25
CA GLY A 82 6.17 9.96 10.01
C GLY A 82 5.89 8.95 11.12
N ARG A 83 6.90 8.15 11.49
CA ARG A 83 6.82 7.24 12.65
C ARG A 83 6.52 7.97 13.95
N ASP A 84 7.19 9.09 14.20
CA ASP A 84 6.93 9.88 15.41
C ASP A 84 5.50 10.44 15.45
N ARG A 85 4.90 10.73 14.29
CA ARG A 85 3.48 11.11 14.20
C ARG A 85 2.55 9.93 14.50
N LEU A 86 2.92 8.71 14.12
CA LEU A 86 2.18 7.50 14.45
C LEU A 86 2.19 7.24 15.96
N ILE A 87 3.36 7.27 16.60
CA ILE A 87 3.50 7.05 18.06
C ILE A 87 2.58 8.01 18.84
N ARG A 88 2.59 9.29 18.49
CA ARG A 88 1.72 10.30 19.12
C ARG A 88 0.23 10.07 18.88
N ALA A 89 -0.15 9.44 17.77
CA ALA A 89 -1.53 9.08 17.47
C ALA A 89 -1.96 7.79 18.19
N LEU A 90 -1.04 6.83 18.33
CA LEU A 90 -1.23 5.53 18.98
C LEU A 90 -1.29 5.62 20.51
N ASP A 91 -0.57 6.57 21.13
CA ASP A 91 -0.63 6.83 22.60
C ASP A 91 -2.05 7.17 23.10
N ILE A 92 -3.00 7.47 22.19
CA ILE A 92 -4.40 7.74 22.50
C ILE A 92 -5.28 6.46 22.38
N ALA A 93 -4.80 5.39 21.75
CA ALA A 93 -5.60 4.24 21.32
C ALA A 93 -5.28 2.89 22.01
N VAL A 94 -4.24 2.79 22.85
CA VAL A 94 -3.83 1.49 23.42
C VAL A 94 -4.57 1.19 24.74
N ALA A 95 -5.65 0.42 24.65
CA ALA A 95 -6.21 -0.31 25.80
C ALA A 95 -6.45 -1.82 25.55
N ASN A 96 -6.30 -2.33 24.33
CA ASN A 96 -6.62 -3.73 24.01
C ASN A 96 -5.54 -4.44 23.18
N ALA A 97 -4.26 -4.33 23.56
CA ALA A 97 -3.23 -5.19 22.98
C ALA A 97 -3.44 -6.62 23.49
N THR A 98 -3.85 -7.51 22.59
CA THR A 98 -3.90 -8.95 22.89
C THR A 98 -2.46 -9.44 23.00
N SER A 99 -2.11 -10.01 24.16
CA SER A 99 -0.75 -10.50 24.43
C SER A 99 -0.27 -11.42 23.31
N PRO A 100 1.02 -11.39 22.92
CA PRO A 100 1.57 -12.37 21.98
C PRO A 100 1.19 -13.77 22.47
N LEU A 101 0.61 -14.56 21.57
CA LEU A 101 0.16 -15.94 21.85
C LEU A 101 1.39 -16.81 22.15
N THR A 102 1.81 -16.82 23.41
CA THR A 102 2.81 -17.73 23.95
C THR A 102 2.13 -19.02 24.36
N VAL A 103 2.73 -20.16 24.03
CA VAL A 103 2.28 -21.45 24.56
C VAL A 103 3.06 -21.71 25.83
N GLU A 104 2.33 -21.96 26.92
CA GLU A 104 2.92 -22.49 28.14
C GLU A 104 3.37 -23.93 27.87
N ALA A 105 4.68 -24.16 27.94
CA ALA A 105 5.28 -25.47 27.85
C ALA A 105 5.86 -25.85 29.22
N TYR A 106 5.66 -27.11 29.61
CA TYR A 106 6.26 -27.69 30.79
C TYR A 106 7.47 -28.54 30.39
N ASP A 107 8.57 -28.40 31.13
CA ASP A 107 9.82 -29.14 30.93
C ASP A 107 10.56 -29.27 32.28
N TYR A 108 11.66 -30.01 32.31
CA TYR A 108 12.54 -30.13 33.47
C TYR A 108 13.29 -28.84 33.80
N ALA A 109 13.48 -27.95 32.81
CA ALA A 109 14.12 -26.65 32.95
C ALA A 109 13.28 -25.58 32.25
N GLY A 110 13.16 -24.39 32.86
CA GLY A 110 12.36 -23.29 32.32
C GLY A 110 12.47 -22.02 33.15
N ALA A 111 11.77 -20.97 32.76
CA ALA A 111 11.82 -19.65 33.37
C ALA A 111 11.37 -19.62 34.83
N TYR A 112 10.32 -20.37 35.19
CA TYR A 112 9.82 -20.42 36.57
C TYR A 112 9.11 -21.75 36.91
N PRO A 113 9.12 -22.17 38.19
CA PRO A 113 8.53 -23.45 38.60
C PRO A 113 7.00 -23.37 38.78
N ASP A 114 6.30 -24.42 38.35
CA ASP A 114 4.93 -24.74 38.77
C ASP A 114 4.99 -25.48 40.13
N VAL A 115 4.64 -24.76 41.19
CA VAL A 115 4.75 -25.24 42.57
C VAL A 115 3.90 -26.50 42.83
N PRO A 116 2.63 -26.59 42.39
CA PRO A 116 1.85 -27.83 42.50
C PRO A 116 2.52 -29.05 41.86
N ARG A 117 3.03 -28.94 40.63
CA ARG A 117 3.68 -30.05 39.92
C ARG A 117 4.97 -30.50 40.61
N TYR A 118 5.78 -29.54 41.03
CA TYR A 118 7.01 -29.82 41.78
C TYR A 118 6.73 -30.61 43.07
N LEU A 119 5.72 -30.18 43.84
CA LEU A 119 5.32 -30.88 45.08
C LEU A 119 4.70 -32.26 44.80
N GLY A 120 4.09 -32.43 43.62
CA GLY A 120 3.59 -33.72 43.14
C GLY A 120 4.67 -34.70 42.68
N GLY A 121 5.94 -34.26 42.62
CA GLY A 121 7.05 -35.07 42.13
C GLY A 121 7.08 -35.23 40.60
N ASP A 122 6.40 -34.35 39.86
CA ASP A 122 6.48 -34.31 38.40
C ASP A 122 7.85 -33.76 37.98
N LEU A 123 8.48 -34.41 37.01
CA LEU A 123 9.78 -33.99 36.48
C LEU A 123 9.65 -32.79 35.56
N ASP A 124 8.51 -32.63 34.88
CA ASP A 124 8.20 -31.50 34.00
C ASP A 124 7.53 -30.37 34.82
N CYS A 125 8.22 -29.91 35.86
CA CYS A 125 7.69 -28.92 36.81
C CYS A 125 8.10 -27.47 36.51
N MET A 126 8.91 -27.24 35.49
CA MET A 126 9.33 -25.89 35.09
C MET A 126 8.51 -25.44 33.89
N MET A 127 8.11 -24.16 33.90
CA MET A 127 7.29 -23.56 32.87
C MET A 127 8.11 -22.57 32.04
N ASP A 128 7.91 -22.61 30.72
CA ASP A 128 8.43 -21.63 29.78
C ASP A 128 7.31 -21.07 28.88
N HIS A 129 7.46 -19.81 28.50
CA HIS A 129 6.64 -19.18 27.47
C HIS A 129 7.36 -19.29 26.13
N LEU A 130 7.10 -20.37 25.41
CA LEU A 130 7.69 -20.54 24.09
C LEU A 130 6.83 -19.82 23.04
N PRO A 131 7.46 -19.17 22.04
CA PRO A 131 6.74 -18.73 20.86
C PRO A 131 6.03 -19.94 20.24
N ASP A 132 4.74 -19.84 19.92
CA ASP A 132 4.05 -20.90 19.18
C ASP A 132 4.59 -20.97 17.74
N LEU A 133 5.66 -21.74 17.54
CA LEU A 133 6.25 -21.98 16.23
C LEU A 133 5.42 -22.97 15.38
N ARG A 134 4.37 -23.59 15.95
CA ARG A 134 3.58 -24.64 15.29
C ARG A 134 2.35 -24.08 14.58
N ARG A 135 1.95 -22.85 14.88
CA ARG A 135 0.79 -22.22 14.24
C ARG A 135 1.24 -21.37 13.05
N VAL A 136 0.86 -21.81 11.85
CA VAL A 136 0.93 -20.97 10.64
C VAL A 136 0.19 -19.68 10.95
N ARG A 137 0.92 -18.56 11.04
CA ARG A 137 0.30 -17.26 11.25
C ARG A 137 -0.62 -16.97 10.06
N PRO A 138 -1.88 -16.57 10.30
CA PRO A 138 -2.75 -16.19 9.19
C PRO A 138 -2.09 -15.03 8.43
N ILE A 139 -2.07 -15.13 7.10
CA ILE A 139 -1.54 -14.09 6.22
C ILE A 139 -2.72 -13.32 5.64
N VAL A 140 -2.76 -12.03 5.91
CA VAL A 140 -3.72 -11.09 5.35
C VAL A 140 -3.06 -10.35 4.20
N LYS A 141 -3.63 -10.48 2.99
CA LYS A 141 -3.17 -9.75 1.81
C LYS A 141 -3.93 -8.44 1.67
N VAL A 142 -3.18 -7.34 1.58
CA VAL A 142 -3.72 -5.98 1.46
C VAL A 142 -3.13 -5.30 0.23
N ALA A 143 -3.98 -4.73 -0.61
CA ALA A 143 -3.61 -3.83 -1.69
C ALA A 143 -4.10 -2.42 -1.38
N ILE A 144 -3.26 -1.41 -1.60
CA ILE A 144 -3.59 -0.02 -1.28
C ILE A 144 -3.37 0.83 -2.52
N ASN A 145 -4.46 1.36 -3.09
CA ASN A 145 -4.37 2.32 -4.19
C ASN A 145 -4.15 3.72 -3.64
N MET A 146 -2.91 4.18 -3.79
CA MET A 146 -2.48 5.46 -3.25
C MET A 146 -2.65 6.66 -4.18
N THR A 147 -3.26 6.46 -5.36
CA THR A 147 -3.50 7.57 -6.29
C THR A 147 -4.46 8.59 -5.70
N THR A 148 -4.04 9.86 -5.64
CA THR A 148 -4.87 10.95 -5.11
C THR A 148 -4.92 12.14 -6.02
N GLU A 149 -6.11 12.71 -6.15
CA GLU A 149 -6.32 13.96 -6.88
C GLU A 149 -5.67 15.15 -6.16
N LYS A 150 -5.41 16.22 -6.91
CA LYS A 150 -4.77 17.44 -6.38
C LYS A 150 -5.61 18.11 -5.27
N SER A 151 -6.94 17.99 -5.33
CA SER A 151 -7.89 18.56 -4.36
C SER A 151 -7.82 17.91 -2.99
N VAL A 152 -7.35 16.66 -2.89
CA VAL A 152 -7.13 16.01 -1.59
C VAL A 152 -6.01 16.76 -0.86
N SER A 153 -6.18 17.10 0.42
CA SER A 153 -5.12 17.83 1.15
C SER A 153 -3.98 16.88 1.56
N GLY A 154 -2.76 17.40 1.69
CA GLY A 154 -1.63 16.60 2.20
C GLY A 154 -1.89 16.04 3.60
N ALA A 155 -2.65 16.76 4.42
CA ALA A 155 -3.09 16.29 5.74
C ALA A 155 -4.05 15.09 5.63
N HIS A 156 -4.96 15.08 4.65
CA HIS A 156 -5.85 13.94 4.43
C HIS A 156 -5.06 12.69 4.02
N ILE A 157 -4.08 12.83 3.11
CA ILE A 157 -3.17 11.74 2.73
C ILE A 157 -2.43 11.21 3.97
N THR A 158 -1.90 12.12 4.79
CA THR A 158 -1.15 11.77 6.00
C THR A 158 -2.03 11.03 7.01
N ASN A 159 -3.25 11.51 7.26
CA ASN A 159 -4.16 10.90 8.24
C ASN A 159 -4.64 9.52 7.79
N TRP A 160 -4.99 9.37 6.51
CA TRP A 160 -5.41 8.09 5.96
C TRP A 160 -4.27 7.08 5.94
N GLY A 161 -3.09 7.51 5.49
CA GLY A 161 -1.88 6.69 5.58
C GLY A 161 -1.57 6.29 7.02
N ALA A 162 -1.75 7.21 7.98
CA ALA A 162 -1.49 6.92 9.38
C ALA A 162 -2.44 5.84 9.91
N ALA A 163 -3.72 5.93 9.58
CA ALA A 163 -4.70 4.91 9.92
C ALA A 163 -4.34 3.55 9.32
N LEU A 164 -3.90 3.51 8.06
CA LEU A 164 -3.45 2.27 7.40
C LEU A 164 -2.24 1.67 8.10
N VAL A 165 -1.21 2.46 8.39
CA VAL A 165 0.01 1.96 9.03
C VAL A 165 -0.28 1.50 10.46
N SER A 166 -1.05 2.26 11.25
CA SER A 166 -1.48 1.86 12.60
C SER A 166 -2.29 0.56 12.59
N TRP A 167 -3.18 0.39 11.61
CA TRP A 167 -3.97 -0.84 11.49
C TRP A 167 -3.11 -2.05 11.07
N ILE A 168 -2.14 -1.85 10.18
CA ILE A 168 -1.16 -2.90 9.81
C ILE A 168 -0.32 -3.30 11.01
N ASP A 169 0.14 -2.33 11.80
CA ASP A 169 0.92 -2.54 13.02
C ASP A 169 0.11 -3.32 14.07
N GLU A 170 -1.14 -2.92 14.31
CA GLU A 170 -2.07 -3.61 15.21
C GLU A 170 -2.31 -5.08 14.80
N LEU A 171 -2.46 -5.35 13.50
CA LEU A 171 -2.60 -6.73 13.00
C LEU A 171 -1.33 -7.56 13.28
N GLU A 172 -0.15 -6.99 13.04
CA GLU A 172 1.14 -7.67 13.25
C GLU A 172 1.41 -7.95 14.73
N ASP A 173 1.06 -7.00 15.60
CA ASP A 173 1.11 -7.15 17.06
C ASP A 173 0.14 -8.22 17.56
N SER A 174 -1.03 -8.36 16.93
CA SER A 174 -1.99 -9.44 17.23
C SER A 174 -1.53 -10.83 16.74
N GLY A 175 -0.39 -10.92 16.06
CA GLY A 175 0.19 -12.15 15.54
C GLY A 175 -0.27 -12.53 14.12
N ILE A 176 -0.97 -11.64 13.42
CA ILE A 176 -1.40 -11.80 12.03
C ILE A 176 -0.34 -11.21 11.10
N ARG A 177 0.13 -11.97 10.11
CA ARG A 177 1.09 -11.44 9.12
C ARG A 177 0.38 -10.68 8.03
N VAL A 178 0.89 -9.51 7.66
CA VAL A 178 0.29 -8.68 6.62
C VAL A 178 1.22 -8.56 5.42
N GLU A 179 0.69 -8.85 4.24
CA GLU A 179 1.33 -8.61 2.96
C GLU A 179 0.76 -7.32 2.37
N VAL A 180 1.61 -6.34 2.06
CA VAL A 180 1.18 -5.02 1.57
C VAL A 180 1.65 -4.82 0.14
N THR A 181 0.70 -4.69 -0.77
CA THR A 181 0.92 -4.31 -2.17
C THR A 181 0.54 -2.85 -2.35
N TRP A 182 1.49 -2.03 -2.77
CA TRP A 182 1.22 -0.66 -3.17
C TRP A 182 0.79 -0.65 -4.64
N ILE A 183 -0.28 0.07 -4.95
CA ILE A 183 -0.70 0.31 -6.33
C ILE A 183 -1.02 1.79 -6.54
N SER A 184 -0.73 2.26 -7.74
CA SER A 184 -1.19 3.52 -8.27
C SER A 184 -1.88 3.21 -9.58
N CYS A 185 -3.18 3.45 -9.71
CA CYS A 185 -3.89 3.36 -10.98
C CYS A 185 -4.60 4.68 -11.28
N SER A 186 -4.32 5.27 -12.44
CA SER A 186 -4.81 6.62 -12.78
C SER A 186 -5.54 6.69 -14.10
N GLN A 187 -6.61 7.48 -14.11
CA GLN A 187 -7.42 7.71 -15.29
C GLN A 187 -6.82 8.80 -16.19
N PRO A 188 -6.83 8.60 -17.52
CA PRO A 188 -6.43 9.60 -18.49
C PRO A 188 -7.56 10.59 -18.77
N PHE A 189 -7.21 11.76 -19.30
CA PHE A 189 -8.18 12.72 -19.81
C PHE A 189 -8.78 12.30 -21.16
N TRP A 190 -9.96 12.85 -21.46
CA TRP A 190 -10.58 12.77 -22.78
C TRP A 190 -10.04 13.91 -23.64
N LEU A 191 -9.34 13.58 -24.71
CA LEU A 191 -8.99 14.56 -25.73
C LEU A 191 -10.10 14.64 -26.75
N THR A 192 -10.44 15.85 -27.17
CA THR A 192 -11.26 16.02 -28.37
C THR A 192 -10.32 15.91 -29.57
N ASP A 193 -10.65 15.06 -30.54
CA ASP A 193 -9.93 14.99 -31.82
C ASP A 193 -9.93 16.37 -32.51
N GLU A 194 -8.96 16.61 -33.40
CA GLU A 194 -8.74 17.88 -34.10
C GLU A 194 -9.99 18.36 -34.86
N ASN A 195 -10.84 17.41 -35.30
CA ASN A 195 -12.10 17.70 -35.99
C ASN A 195 -13.28 17.96 -35.05
N GLN A 196 -13.10 17.89 -33.72
CA GLN A 196 -14.16 17.98 -32.70
C GLN A 196 -15.28 16.92 -32.78
N LEU A 197 -15.08 15.85 -33.57
CA LEU A 197 -16.11 14.85 -33.84
C LEU A 197 -16.04 13.61 -32.94
N ALA A 198 -14.90 13.34 -32.29
CA ALA A 198 -14.72 12.17 -31.44
C ALA A 198 -13.88 12.50 -30.20
N GLN A 199 -14.27 11.94 -29.05
CA GLN A 199 -13.44 11.95 -27.85
C GLN A 199 -12.48 10.76 -27.89
N VAL A 200 -11.18 11.02 -27.86
CA VAL A 200 -10.12 10.01 -27.79
C VAL A 200 -9.62 9.94 -26.36
N ARG A 201 -9.76 8.77 -25.74
CA ARG A 201 -9.23 8.50 -24.41
C ARG A 201 -7.79 8.00 -24.50
N GLY A 202 -6.95 8.41 -23.56
CA GLY A 202 -5.60 7.84 -23.41
C GLY A 202 -5.60 6.44 -22.80
N PRO A 203 -4.43 5.78 -22.73
CA PRO A 203 -4.29 4.56 -21.94
C PRO A 203 -4.40 4.88 -20.45
N ARG A 204 -4.92 3.93 -19.67
CA ARG A 204 -4.77 3.96 -18.21
C ARG A 204 -3.37 3.49 -17.85
N ILE A 205 -2.78 4.08 -16.83
CA ILE A 205 -1.45 3.70 -16.36
C ILE A 205 -1.56 3.26 -14.90
N ALA A 206 -1.06 2.04 -14.66
CA ALA A 206 -0.95 1.46 -13.34
C ALA A 206 0.50 1.08 -13.02
N PHE A 207 0.93 1.37 -11.80
CA PHE A 207 2.19 0.91 -11.23
C PHE A 207 1.88 0.13 -9.97
N SER A 208 2.52 -1.02 -9.76
CA SER A 208 2.41 -1.72 -8.49
C SER A 208 3.72 -2.35 -8.08
N PHE A 209 3.93 -2.46 -6.77
CA PHE A 209 5.06 -3.19 -6.21
C PHE A 209 4.72 -3.73 -4.84
N ARG A 210 5.49 -4.72 -4.41
CA ARG A 210 5.44 -5.25 -3.06
C ARG A 210 6.11 -4.27 -2.11
N LEU A 211 5.36 -3.76 -1.14
CA LEU A 211 5.87 -2.83 -0.14
C LEU A 211 6.30 -3.54 1.14
N LYS A 212 5.63 -4.64 1.49
CA LYS A 212 5.98 -5.54 2.60
C LYS A 212 5.55 -6.96 2.27
N ASP A 213 6.45 -7.93 2.44
CA ASP A 213 6.10 -9.36 2.42
C ASP A 213 5.63 -9.87 3.78
N ALA A 214 4.88 -10.97 3.79
CA ALA A 214 4.32 -11.55 5.01
C ALA A 214 5.38 -12.06 6.00
N ASP A 215 6.57 -12.42 5.52
CA ASP A 215 7.70 -12.89 6.31
C ASP A 215 8.61 -11.74 6.80
N GLN A 216 8.46 -10.55 6.23
CA GLN A 216 9.23 -9.37 6.60
C GLN A 216 8.62 -8.67 7.83
N PRO A 217 9.44 -8.17 8.77
CA PRO A 217 8.98 -7.30 9.85
C PRO A 217 8.41 -5.98 9.29
N VAL A 218 7.58 -5.31 10.09
CA VAL A 218 7.04 -3.99 9.73
C VAL A 218 8.15 -2.95 9.81
N GLU A 219 8.56 -2.41 8.67
CA GLU A 219 9.44 -1.24 8.59
C GLU A 219 8.57 0.04 8.58
N ILE A 220 8.23 0.53 9.77
CA ILE A 220 7.29 1.66 9.95
C ILE A 220 7.75 2.89 9.15
N ASP A 221 9.04 3.22 9.17
CA ASP A 221 9.57 4.41 8.47
C ASP A 221 9.35 4.32 6.96
N ARG A 222 9.52 3.11 6.38
CA ARG A 222 9.31 2.84 4.96
C ARG A 222 7.82 2.91 4.61
N LEU A 223 6.97 2.25 5.39
CA LEU A 223 5.52 2.31 5.20
C LEU A 223 4.98 3.74 5.34
N ALA A 224 5.48 4.49 6.32
CA ALA A 224 5.09 5.87 6.56
C ALA A 224 5.39 6.75 5.34
N PHE A 225 6.56 6.61 4.70
CA PHE A 225 6.82 7.38 3.49
C PHE A 225 5.82 7.03 2.36
N TRP A 226 5.68 5.75 2.02
CA TRP A 226 4.91 5.33 0.85
C TRP A 226 3.40 5.49 1.00
N LEU A 227 2.88 5.39 2.24
CA LEU A 227 1.46 5.45 2.54
C LEU A 227 1.01 6.78 3.15
N MET A 228 1.88 7.53 3.85
CA MET A 228 1.48 8.76 4.55
C MET A 228 2.00 10.03 3.88
N HIS A 229 3.19 10.00 3.29
CA HIS A 229 3.83 11.23 2.83
C HIS A 229 3.30 11.64 1.45
N PRO A 230 2.83 12.89 1.26
CA PRO A 230 2.36 13.36 -0.05
C PRO A 230 3.39 13.27 -1.18
N ALA A 231 4.69 13.21 -0.88
CA ALA A 231 5.76 13.17 -1.86
C ALA A 231 5.84 11.83 -2.59
N ALA A 232 5.47 10.72 -1.93
CA ALA A 232 5.35 9.42 -2.60
C ALA A 232 4.34 9.49 -3.75
N GLN A 233 3.19 10.13 -3.52
CA GLN A 233 2.11 10.24 -4.50
C GLN A 233 2.29 11.40 -5.49
N ARG A 234 2.81 12.54 -5.05
CA ARG A 234 2.85 13.76 -5.87
C ARG A 234 4.19 14.04 -6.51
N ARG A 235 5.27 13.41 -6.04
CA ARG A 235 6.59 13.52 -6.66
C ARG A 235 6.99 12.21 -7.30
N ILE A 236 7.13 11.15 -6.51
CA ILE A 236 7.71 9.89 -6.99
C ILE A 236 6.81 9.24 -8.05
N GLN A 237 5.52 9.06 -7.76
CA GLN A 237 4.55 8.54 -8.73
C GLN A 237 4.46 9.40 -10.00
N PHE A 238 4.50 10.73 -9.87
CA PHE A 238 4.43 11.63 -11.03
C PHE A 238 5.70 11.51 -11.88
N ALA A 239 6.88 11.47 -11.24
CA ALA A 239 8.14 11.28 -11.93
C ALA A 239 8.21 9.94 -12.66
N ALA A 240 7.59 8.88 -12.14
CA ALA A 240 7.46 7.60 -12.83
C ALA A 240 6.55 7.70 -14.07
N LYS A 241 5.39 8.40 -13.97
CA LYS A 241 4.50 8.65 -15.13
C LYS A 241 5.19 9.42 -16.24
N GLU A 242 5.99 10.41 -15.86
CA GLU A 242 6.75 11.24 -16.79
C GLU A 242 7.77 10.42 -17.61
N GLN A 243 8.09 9.18 -17.25
CA GLN A 243 8.96 8.31 -18.05
C GLN A 243 8.27 7.72 -19.29
N TYR A 244 6.96 7.92 -19.45
CA TYR A 244 6.18 7.33 -20.53
C TYR A 244 5.64 8.41 -21.49
N PRO A 245 5.44 8.08 -22.79
CA PRO A 245 4.95 9.01 -23.80
C PRO A 245 3.42 9.23 -23.69
N ILE A 246 2.95 9.62 -22.51
CA ILE A 246 1.53 9.73 -22.16
C ILE A 246 1.11 11.18 -21.87
N GLU A 247 2.02 12.14 -22.06
CA GLU A 247 1.86 13.53 -21.64
C GLU A 247 0.53 14.16 -22.07
N GLN A 248 0.15 13.98 -23.33
CA GLN A 248 -1.05 14.58 -23.89
C GLN A 248 -2.35 14.21 -23.14
N TRP A 249 -2.39 13.07 -22.45
CA TRP A 249 -3.57 12.63 -21.69
C TRP A 249 -3.48 12.90 -20.18
N TYR A 250 -2.29 13.20 -19.67
CA TYR A 250 -2.02 13.34 -18.24
C TYR A 250 -1.51 14.72 -17.84
N ARG A 251 -1.28 15.62 -18.80
CA ARG A 251 -0.86 17.00 -18.55
C ARG A 251 -1.88 17.70 -17.65
N GLY A 252 -1.48 17.98 -16.41
CA GLY A 252 -2.32 18.64 -15.39
C GLY A 252 -3.19 17.72 -14.54
N LEU A 253 -3.21 16.40 -14.82
CA LEU A 253 -4.09 15.42 -14.18
C LEU A 253 -3.35 14.16 -13.69
N TYR A 254 -2.09 14.34 -13.29
CA TYR A 254 -1.24 13.25 -12.80
C TYR A 254 -1.88 12.40 -11.70
N GLY A 255 -2.83 12.94 -10.92
CA GLY A 255 -3.39 12.30 -9.75
C GLY A 255 -4.86 11.84 -9.83
N ILE A 256 -5.53 11.78 -10.98
CA ILE A 256 -6.93 11.29 -10.98
C ILE A 256 -6.94 9.77 -10.74
N PRO A 257 -7.50 9.27 -9.62
CA PRO A 257 -7.57 7.83 -9.35
C PRO A 257 -8.54 7.11 -10.28
N GLU A 258 -8.23 5.85 -10.57
CA GLU A 258 -9.21 4.90 -11.10
C GLU A 258 -10.07 4.37 -9.95
N TRP A 259 -11.39 4.56 -10.04
CA TRP A 259 -12.36 4.18 -9.00
C TRP A 259 -12.95 2.79 -9.20
N ASN A 260 -12.72 2.16 -10.37
CA ASN A 260 -13.17 0.81 -10.62
C ASN A 260 -12.31 -0.20 -9.85
N GLU A 261 -12.78 -0.62 -8.66
CA GLU A 261 -12.11 -1.63 -7.83
C GLU A 261 -11.91 -2.96 -8.54
N GLN A 262 -12.88 -3.41 -9.35
CA GLN A 262 -12.79 -4.66 -10.08
C GLN A 262 -11.62 -4.64 -11.07
N LEU A 263 -11.45 -3.53 -11.79
CA LEU A 263 -10.31 -3.34 -12.68
C LEU A 263 -9.00 -3.42 -11.91
N ILE A 264 -8.90 -2.75 -10.75
CA ILE A 264 -7.67 -2.77 -9.94
C ILE A 264 -7.35 -4.19 -9.45
N ARG A 265 -8.37 -4.95 -9.04
CA ARG A 265 -8.22 -6.36 -8.64
C ARG A 265 -7.72 -7.23 -9.78
N GLU A 266 -8.26 -7.05 -10.98
CA GLU A 266 -7.82 -7.78 -12.19
C GLU A 266 -6.38 -7.46 -12.56
N LEU A 267 -5.96 -6.19 -12.47
CA LEU A 267 -4.56 -5.79 -12.72
C LEU A 267 -3.59 -6.50 -11.77
N LEU A 268 -3.95 -6.55 -10.49
CA LEU A 268 -3.13 -7.15 -9.46
C LEU A 268 -3.23 -8.68 -9.40
N ASP A 269 -4.21 -9.29 -10.07
CA ASP A 269 -4.61 -10.70 -9.85
C ASP A 269 -4.81 -10.98 -8.34
N PHE A 270 -5.68 -10.18 -7.72
CA PHE A 270 -5.70 -10.00 -6.26
C PHE A 270 -7.05 -10.29 -5.60
N GLU A 271 -7.04 -11.27 -4.71
CA GLU A 271 -8.21 -11.75 -3.95
C GLU A 271 -8.26 -11.25 -2.50
N GLY A 272 -7.42 -10.29 -2.10
CA GLY A 272 -7.38 -9.76 -0.73
C GLY A 272 -8.22 -8.50 -0.49
N MET A 273 -7.88 -7.78 0.58
CA MET A 273 -8.49 -6.48 0.90
C MET A 273 -7.88 -5.38 0.05
N LEU A 274 -8.73 -4.63 -0.66
CA LEU A 274 -8.32 -3.47 -1.45
C LEU A 274 -8.81 -2.20 -0.76
N PHE A 275 -7.91 -1.27 -0.48
CA PHE A 275 -8.20 0.05 0.07
C PHE A 275 -7.88 1.14 -0.94
N MET A 276 -8.75 2.14 -1.01
CA MET A 276 -8.59 3.29 -1.90
C MET A 276 -8.32 4.54 -1.05
N VAL A 277 -7.33 5.35 -1.42
CA VAL A 277 -7.14 6.64 -0.75
C VAL A 277 -8.29 7.57 -1.11
N GLY A 278 -8.89 8.19 -0.09
CA GLY A 278 -10.01 9.12 -0.27
C GLY A 278 -11.38 8.58 0.13
N GLU A 279 -11.45 7.42 0.78
CA GLU A 279 -12.73 6.89 1.33
C GLU A 279 -13.36 7.79 2.42
N GLY A 280 -12.75 8.92 2.79
CA GLY A 280 -13.44 10.00 3.50
C GLY A 280 -13.10 10.12 4.99
N ALA A 281 -12.05 9.43 5.46
CA ALA A 281 -11.58 9.55 6.84
C ALA A 281 -11.21 11.00 7.18
N LYS A 282 -11.92 11.57 8.16
CA LYS A 282 -11.68 12.97 8.61
C LYS A 282 -10.58 13.03 9.67
N SER A 283 -10.30 11.92 10.33
CA SER A 283 -9.25 11.75 11.34
C SER A 283 -8.63 10.34 11.23
N ILE A 284 -7.57 10.10 12.00
CA ILE A 284 -6.92 8.79 12.09
C ILE A 284 -7.91 7.76 12.66
N ASP A 285 -8.59 8.07 13.76
CA ASP A 285 -9.56 7.17 14.40
C ASP A 285 -10.72 6.77 13.49
N ASP A 286 -11.24 7.75 12.74
CA ASP A 286 -12.29 7.53 11.74
C ASP A 286 -11.78 6.58 10.64
N GLY A 287 -10.53 6.80 10.19
CA GLY A 287 -9.86 5.92 9.24
C GLY A 287 -9.69 4.49 9.78
N VAL A 288 -9.16 4.32 10.99
CA VAL A 288 -8.97 3.00 11.61
C VAL A 288 -10.31 2.27 11.75
N LYS A 289 -11.36 2.98 12.17
CA LYS A 289 -12.71 2.41 12.26
C LYS A 289 -13.20 1.92 10.89
N MET A 290 -13.07 2.74 9.85
CA MET A 290 -13.45 2.35 8.48
C MET A 290 -12.68 1.12 7.99
N LEU A 291 -11.38 1.04 8.28
CA LEU A 291 -10.55 -0.12 7.94
C LEU A 291 -11.04 -1.39 8.65
N ARG A 292 -11.34 -1.30 9.95
CA ARG A 292 -11.88 -2.43 10.74
C ARG A 292 -13.24 -2.89 10.23
N ASP A 293 -14.13 -1.95 9.87
CA ASP A 293 -15.45 -2.27 9.33
C ASP A 293 -15.32 -2.98 7.96
N LYS A 294 -14.45 -2.49 7.08
CA LYS A 294 -14.19 -3.09 5.76
C LYS A 294 -13.52 -4.47 5.89
N ALA A 295 -12.59 -4.63 6.83
CA ALA A 295 -11.96 -5.91 7.13
C ALA A 295 -12.97 -6.93 7.67
N SER A 296 -13.82 -6.53 8.60
CA SER A 296 -14.87 -7.39 9.17
C SER A 296 -15.87 -7.86 8.11
N ALA A 297 -16.27 -6.96 7.19
CA ALA A 297 -17.14 -7.31 6.07
C ALA A 297 -16.46 -8.31 5.12
N HIS A 298 -15.18 -8.08 4.79
CA HIS A 298 -14.43 -8.97 3.90
C HIS A 298 -14.27 -10.38 4.50
N ILE A 299 -13.90 -10.48 5.79
CA ILE A 299 -13.83 -11.75 6.52
C ILE A 299 -15.19 -12.46 6.55
N SER A 300 -16.27 -11.72 6.83
CA SER A 300 -17.62 -12.31 6.86
C SER A 300 -18.04 -12.87 5.49
N THR A 301 -17.63 -12.21 4.40
CA THR A 301 -17.91 -12.66 3.03
C THR A 301 -17.12 -13.93 2.67
N LEU A 302 -15.92 -14.09 3.22
CA LEU A 302 -15.07 -15.27 3.01
C LEU A 302 -15.49 -16.49 3.85
N VAL A 303 -16.07 -16.28 5.04
CA VAL A 303 -16.39 -17.37 5.99
C VAL A 303 -17.82 -17.91 5.80
N GLY A 304 -18.72 -17.17 5.15
CA GLY A 304 -20.13 -17.57 5.01
C GLY A 304 -20.90 -17.48 6.35
N ASP A 305 -22.23 -17.42 6.29
CA ASP A 305 -23.14 -17.16 7.43
C ASP A 305 -23.10 -18.20 8.59
N ASP A 306 -22.22 -19.21 8.54
CA ASP A 306 -22.24 -20.37 9.46
C ASP A 306 -21.31 -20.29 10.68
N ALA A 307 -20.72 -19.13 10.99
CA ALA A 307 -19.82 -18.98 12.14
C ALA A 307 -20.26 -17.94 13.16
N THR A 308 -21.42 -18.14 13.79
CA THR A 308 -21.89 -17.36 14.95
C THR A 308 -20.98 -17.48 16.19
N HIS A 309 -20.02 -18.42 16.19
CA HIS A 309 -19.16 -18.70 17.35
C HIS A 309 -17.81 -17.97 17.37
N LEU A 310 -17.40 -17.30 16.28
CA LEU A 310 -16.14 -16.52 16.26
C LEU A 310 -16.33 -15.03 16.57
N ARG A 311 -17.58 -14.57 16.76
CA ARG A 311 -17.92 -13.14 16.97
C ARG A 311 -17.55 -12.56 18.33
N SER A 312 -17.02 -13.34 19.28
CA SER A 312 -16.92 -12.91 20.69
C SER A 312 -15.51 -12.67 21.23
N GLY A 313 -14.44 -12.69 20.43
CA GLY A 313 -13.09 -12.62 21.00
C GLY A 313 -11.98 -11.94 20.20
N TYR A 314 -12.27 -11.29 19.07
CA TYR A 314 -11.22 -10.79 18.16
C TYR A 314 -11.50 -9.40 17.58
N LEU A 315 -12.27 -8.55 18.27
CA LEU A 315 -12.46 -7.14 17.93
C LEU A 315 -12.36 -6.26 19.19
#